data_AF-A0AAW2EFD0-F1
#
_entry.id   AF-A0AAW2EFD0-F1
#
_cell.length_a   1.000
_cell.length_b   1.000
_cell.length_c   1.000
_cell.angle_alpha   90.00
_cell.angle_beta   90.00
_cell.angle_gamma   90.00
#
_symmetry.space_group_name_H-M   'P 1'
#
loop_
_entity.id
_entity.type
_entity.pdbx_description
1 polymer ?
#
loop_
_entity_poly.entity_id
_entity_poly.type
_entity_poly.pdbx_seq_one_letter_code
_entity_poly.pdbx_strand_id
1 'polypeptide(L)'
;MARKTWVIHLLIMIAFLCSCACYQHYADYSLEQEQICHFLNKKHVLNLPNGTAAIVTPHHMFDHWVVNNDRRCTFVFKTREREGLFAVIHKMSFRRDKKGCIDYVRFKRSDGHSTQKFCGNVNLLLSPISESYLDSPENADRPRDYNVFAEYDPIDSGWNSKSSSIETEIFISRDELPAGQSLDLTLVYTPFKDCAQTNPEKYSQLGFDKCIRKEYMCDKIFNCHPNICSDEVSCVYDRFPKDDTATKVTVGAVTTMILCFIIFVMCLWICKKSQKLCWSSDCAGPNACSRPTSFPGEDGGQGSNRGVPTAPMLEVAVSSPVADKDLPPSYDSLFPEQSNPARS
;
A
#
# COMPACT_ATOMS: atom_id res chain seq x y z
N MET A 1 33.22 13.39 -11.86
CA MET A 1 32.27 13.01 -10.78
C MET A 1 30.80 13.18 -11.15
N ALA A 2 30.40 14.18 -11.94
CA ALA A 2 28.99 14.47 -12.27
C ALA A 2 28.18 13.34 -12.97
N ARG A 3 28.83 12.37 -13.61
CA ARG A 3 28.13 11.29 -14.36
C ARG A 3 27.55 10.16 -13.51
N LYS A 4 28.09 9.94 -12.30
CA LYS A 4 27.60 8.88 -11.40
C LYS A 4 26.34 9.31 -10.64
N THR A 5 26.20 10.60 -10.37
CA THR A 5 25.08 11.19 -9.63
C THR A 5 23.77 11.10 -10.41
N TRP A 6 23.81 11.26 -11.74
CA TRP A 6 22.61 11.21 -12.58
C TRP A 6 21.95 9.83 -12.63
N VAL A 7 22.73 8.75 -12.60
CA VAL A 7 22.21 7.37 -12.57
C VAL A 7 21.51 7.07 -11.24
N ILE A 8 22.08 7.55 -10.13
CA ILE A 8 21.48 7.40 -8.80
C ILE A 8 20.18 8.22 -8.72
N HIS A 9 20.16 9.46 -9.23
CA HIS A 9 18.94 10.27 -9.29
C HIS A 9 17.87 9.63 -10.18
N LEU A 10 18.22 9.03 -11.31
CA LEU A 10 17.28 8.33 -12.17
C LEU A 10 16.65 7.12 -11.47
N LEU A 11 17.45 6.32 -10.76
CA LEU A 11 16.96 5.16 -10.00
C LEU A 11 16.06 5.59 -8.83
N ILE A 12 16.40 6.69 -8.13
CA ILE A 12 15.55 7.27 -7.08
C ILE A 12 14.23 7.76 -7.68
N MET A 13 14.25 8.44 -8.83
CA MET A 13 13.03 8.90 -9.50
C MET A 13 12.14 7.73 -9.96
N ILE A 14 12.73 6.63 -10.45
CA ILE A 14 11.98 5.41 -10.83
C ILE A 14 11.37 4.74 -9.59
N ALA A 15 12.10 4.67 -8.47
CA ALA A 15 11.58 4.14 -7.22
C ALA A 15 10.42 5.01 -6.69
N PHE A 16 10.55 6.34 -6.73
CA PHE A 16 9.47 7.27 -6.38
C PHE A 16 8.25 7.14 -7.29
N LEU A 17 8.44 6.91 -8.59
CA LEU A 17 7.34 6.70 -9.54
C LEU A 17 6.61 5.35 -9.32
N CYS A 18 7.30 4.34 -8.76
CA CYS A 18 6.73 3.02 -8.50
C CYS A 18 5.94 2.94 -7.18
N SER A 19 6.18 3.86 -6.24
CA SER A 19 5.50 3.90 -4.93
C SER A 19 4.17 4.67 -4.92
N CYS A 20 3.81 5.37 -6.00
CA CYS A 20 2.62 6.24 -6.02
C CYS A 20 1.41 5.58 -6.70
N ALA A 21 0.96 4.45 -6.19
CA ALA A 21 -0.31 3.84 -6.60
C ALA A 21 -1.16 3.46 -5.38
N CYS A 22 -1.38 4.41 -4.47
CA CYS A 22 -2.38 4.29 -3.41
C CYS A 22 -3.52 5.27 -3.73
N TYR A 23 -4.74 4.74 -3.82
CA TYR A 23 -6.02 5.44 -3.99
C TYR A 23 -6.05 6.57 -5.05
N GLN A 24 -6.30 6.22 -6.31
CA GLN A 24 -6.25 7.17 -7.44
C GLN A 24 -7.16 8.40 -7.34
N HIS A 25 -8.19 8.38 -6.48
CA HIS A 25 -9.18 9.45 -6.36
C HIS A 25 -9.28 10.08 -4.96
N TYR A 26 -8.46 9.62 -3.99
CA TYR A 26 -8.48 10.11 -2.62
C TYR A 26 -7.23 10.91 -2.32
N ALA A 27 -7.39 11.95 -1.50
CA ALA A 27 -6.26 12.57 -0.84
C ALA A 27 -5.79 11.67 0.31
N ASP A 28 -4.62 11.07 0.15
CA ASP A 28 -4.02 10.19 1.16
C ASP A 28 -3.24 10.99 2.20
N TYR A 29 -3.56 10.75 3.47
CA TYR A 29 -2.90 11.36 4.61
C TYR A 29 -2.42 10.27 5.56
N SER A 30 -1.16 10.37 5.99
CA SER A 30 -0.64 9.48 7.02
C SER A 30 -0.78 10.10 8.40
N LEU A 31 -1.06 9.27 9.42
CA LEU A 31 -1.19 9.71 10.81
C LEU A 31 0.09 10.38 11.33
N GLU A 32 1.24 10.02 10.79
CA GLU A 32 2.55 10.56 11.16
C GLU A 32 2.77 12.00 10.67
N GLN A 33 1.98 12.48 9.72
CA GLN A 33 2.09 13.84 9.21
C GLN A 33 1.75 14.85 10.31
N GLU A 34 2.51 15.95 10.39
CA GLU A 34 2.31 16.98 11.43
C GLU A 34 0.91 17.62 11.39
N GLN A 35 0.29 17.67 10.21
CA GLN A 35 -1.05 18.20 10.02
C GLN A 35 -2.15 17.27 10.59
N ILE A 36 -1.84 15.99 10.78
CA ILE A 36 -2.80 14.99 11.28
C ILE A 36 -2.51 14.67 12.75
N CYS A 37 -1.27 14.33 13.09
CA CYS A 37 -0.87 14.06 14.47
C CYS A 37 0.37 14.86 14.89
N HIS A 38 0.13 16.13 15.23
CA HIS A 38 1.16 17.00 15.75
C HIS A 38 1.66 16.52 17.13
N PHE A 39 2.97 16.49 17.35
CA PHE A 39 3.57 15.97 18.60
C PHE A 39 3.18 16.75 19.87
N LEU A 40 2.90 18.06 19.75
CA LEU A 40 2.35 18.91 20.81
C LEU A 40 0.81 18.88 20.90
N ASN A 41 0.13 17.94 20.22
CA ASN A 41 -1.32 17.84 20.13
C ASN A 41 -1.98 19.15 19.62
N LYS A 42 -1.31 19.87 18.71
CA LYS A 42 -1.89 21.05 18.07
C LYS A 42 -2.93 20.61 17.05
N LYS A 43 -4.07 21.29 17.08
CA LYS A 43 -5.17 21.08 16.16
C LYS A 43 -4.92 21.79 14.84
N HIS A 44 -4.96 21.04 13.74
CA HIS A 44 -4.87 21.59 12.39
C HIS A 44 -6.19 21.42 11.63
N VAL A 45 -6.48 22.37 10.75
CA VAL A 45 -7.67 22.36 9.89
C VAL A 45 -7.20 22.13 8.45
N LEU A 46 -7.65 21.02 7.86
CA LEU A 46 -7.39 20.63 6.49
C LEU A 46 -8.65 20.91 5.65
N ASN A 47 -8.48 21.66 4.57
CA ASN A 47 -9.58 21.95 3.65
C ASN A 47 -9.60 20.92 2.54
N LEU A 48 -10.72 20.21 2.40
CA LEU A 48 -10.91 19.27 1.29
C LEU A 48 -11.17 20.04 0.00
N PRO A 49 -10.41 19.78 -1.08
CA PRO A 49 -10.70 20.36 -2.37
C PRO A 49 -12.06 19.85 -2.89
N ASN A 50 -12.65 20.59 -3.84
CA ASN A 50 -14.04 20.43 -4.30
C ASN A 50 -14.45 18.97 -4.52
N GLY A 51 -15.22 18.39 -3.60
CA GLY A 51 -15.69 17.01 -3.67
C GLY A 51 -14.61 15.93 -3.61
N THR A 52 -13.35 16.25 -3.27
CA THR A 52 -12.28 15.27 -3.09
C THR A 52 -12.39 14.64 -1.70
N ALA A 53 -12.52 13.33 -1.65
CA ALA A 53 -12.48 12.55 -0.43
C ALA A 53 -11.04 12.39 0.08
N ALA A 54 -10.90 12.13 1.37
CA ALA A 54 -9.62 11.89 2.02
C ALA A 54 -9.62 10.58 2.79
N ILE A 55 -8.46 9.94 2.82
CA ILE A 55 -8.23 8.74 3.62
C ILE A 55 -7.10 9.05 4.60
N VAL A 56 -7.26 8.63 5.84
CA VAL A 56 -6.23 8.72 6.88
C VAL A 56 -5.84 7.33 7.34
N THR A 57 -4.57 6.97 7.17
CA THR A 57 -4.01 5.67 7.59
C THR A 57 -2.72 5.83 8.41
N PRO A 58 -2.40 4.88 9.31
CA PRO A 58 -1.05 4.71 9.85
C PRO A 58 -0.15 4.12 8.74
N HIS A 59 1.01 4.70 8.50
CA HIS A 59 2.02 4.06 7.64
C HIS A 59 2.92 3.14 8.46
N HIS A 60 3.51 3.68 9.52
CA HIS A 60 4.47 2.99 10.39
C HIS A 60 4.25 3.25 11.89
N MET A 61 3.33 4.16 12.22
CA MET A 61 3.02 4.56 13.59
C MET A 61 2.62 3.39 14.49
N PHE A 62 2.02 2.34 13.91
CA PHE A 62 1.51 1.17 14.64
C PHE A 62 2.36 -0.09 14.47
N ASP A 63 3.42 -0.07 13.66
CA ASP A 63 4.28 -1.25 13.42
C ASP A 63 4.95 -1.73 14.72
N HIS A 64 5.37 -0.77 15.56
CA HIS A 64 5.96 -1.02 16.85
C HIS A 64 5.42 -0.05 17.90
N TRP A 65 4.36 -0.45 18.61
CA TRP A 65 3.77 0.37 19.67
C TRP A 65 4.53 0.19 21.00
N VAL A 66 5.67 0.87 21.11
CA VAL A 66 6.43 1.00 22.35
C VAL A 66 6.68 2.48 22.58
N VAL A 67 5.73 3.15 23.25
CA VAL A 67 5.77 4.60 23.48
C VAL A 67 5.78 4.91 24.97
N ASN A 68 6.55 5.94 25.36
CA ASN A 68 6.64 6.33 26.77
C ASN A 68 5.44 7.17 27.25
N ASN A 69 4.69 7.75 26.32
CA ASN A 69 3.62 8.70 26.57
C ASN A 69 2.40 8.38 25.72
N ASP A 70 1.22 8.69 26.24
CA ASP A 70 -0.03 8.58 25.50
C ASP A 70 0.03 9.48 24.27
N ARG A 71 -0.57 9.02 23.18
CA ARG A 71 -0.63 9.78 21.94
C ARG A 71 -2.04 10.30 21.72
N ARG A 72 -2.15 11.62 21.49
CA ARG A 72 -3.41 12.27 21.14
C ARG A 72 -3.25 13.01 19.83
N CYS A 73 -3.95 12.58 18.80
CA CYS A 73 -4.00 13.27 17.52
C CYS A 73 -5.33 14.01 17.41
N THR A 74 -5.31 15.27 16.98
CA THR A 74 -6.55 16.05 16.78
C THR A 74 -6.41 16.87 15.51
N PHE A 75 -7.32 16.66 14.57
CA PHE A 75 -7.34 17.35 13.29
C PHE A 75 -8.79 17.57 12.84
N VAL A 76 -8.99 18.47 11.89
CA VAL A 76 -10.31 18.81 11.36
C VAL A 76 -10.28 18.75 9.85
N PHE A 77 -11.19 18.00 9.25
CA PHE A 77 -11.50 18.16 7.84
C PHE A 77 -12.66 19.13 7.65
N LYS A 78 -12.49 20.07 6.72
CA LYS A 78 -13.47 21.10 6.40
C LYS A 78 -13.77 21.07 4.91
N THR A 79 -15.04 21.06 4.55
CA THR A 79 -15.49 21.07 3.15
C THR A 79 -15.60 22.49 2.61
N ARG A 80 -16.00 22.63 1.35
CA ARG A 80 -16.41 23.95 0.83
C ARG A 80 -17.79 24.32 1.35
N GLU A 81 -18.18 25.56 1.12
CA GLU A 81 -19.54 26.01 1.37
C GLU A 81 -20.54 25.16 0.57
N ARG A 82 -21.70 24.87 1.16
CA ARG A 82 -22.78 24.04 0.56
C ARG A 82 -22.38 22.58 0.30
N GLU A 83 -21.39 22.06 1.02
CA GLU A 83 -21.02 20.65 1.03
C GLU A 83 -21.12 20.10 2.45
N GLY A 84 -21.77 18.95 2.58
CA GLY A 84 -21.77 18.15 3.81
C GLY A 84 -20.53 17.26 3.86
N LEU A 85 -20.26 16.67 5.01
CA LEU A 85 -19.10 15.79 5.20
C LEU A 85 -19.51 14.49 5.91
N PHE A 86 -19.18 13.35 5.31
CA PHE A 86 -19.18 12.07 5.99
C PHE A 86 -17.80 11.77 6.60
N ALA A 87 -17.77 11.13 7.76
CA ALA A 87 -16.58 10.52 8.35
C ALA A 87 -16.90 9.07 8.70
N VAL A 88 -16.12 8.12 8.21
CA VAL A 88 -16.32 6.68 8.41
C VAL A 88 -15.03 6.05 8.92
N ILE A 89 -15.15 5.19 9.94
CA ILE A 89 -14.07 4.30 10.36
C ILE A 89 -14.19 3.03 9.53
N HIS A 90 -13.40 2.96 8.46
CA HIS A 90 -13.41 1.85 7.53
C HIS A 90 -12.77 0.59 8.12
N LYS A 91 -11.69 0.78 8.89
CA LYS A 91 -10.97 -0.27 9.61
C LYS A 91 -10.45 0.29 10.93
N MET A 92 -10.48 -0.51 12.00
CA MET A 92 -9.92 -0.14 13.30
C MET A 92 -9.61 -1.39 14.12
N SER A 93 -8.52 -1.38 14.87
CA SER A 93 -8.17 -2.42 15.85
C SER A 93 -7.64 -1.72 17.10
N PHE A 94 -8.55 -1.28 17.96
CA PHE A 94 -8.24 -0.45 19.14
C PHE A 94 -8.58 -1.19 20.43
N ARG A 95 -7.73 -1.06 21.47
CA ARG A 95 -7.92 -1.79 22.72
C ARG A 95 -9.13 -1.27 23.50
N ARG A 96 -9.80 -2.22 24.15
CA ARG A 96 -10.95 -1.97 25.03
C ARG A 96 -10.80 -2.84 26.27
N ASP A 97 -11.19 -2.29 27.43
CA ASP A 97 -11.30 -3.04 28.67
C ASP A 97 -12.78 -3.19 29.11
N LYS A 98 -12.98 -3.77 30.29
CA LYS A 98 -14.33 -3.91 30.87
C LYS A 98 -14.96 -2.57 31.28
N LYS A 99 -14.17 -1.51 31.42
CA LYS A 99 -14.59 -0.16 31.85
C LYS A 99 -14.86 0.78 30.67
N GLY A 100 -14.38 0.46 29.46
CA GLY A 100 -14.55 1.26 28.26
C GLY A 100 -13.40 1.15 27.27
N CYS A 101 -13.29 2.14 26.40
CA CYS A 101 -12.22 2.22 25.40
C CYS A 101 -10.91 2.67 26.04
N ILE A 102 -9.84 1.89 25.84
CA ILE A 102 -8.47 2.28 26.20
C ILE A 102 -7.95 3.21 25.10
N ASP A 103 -7.98 2.74 23.86
CA ASP A 103 -7.71 3.53 22.66
C ASP A 103 -9.04 3.88 22.01
N TYR A 104 -9.19 5.07 21.45
CA TYR A 104 -10.45 5.46 20.83
C TYR A 104 -10.30 6.48 19.70
N VAL A 105 -11.32 6.47 18.83
CA VAL A 105 -11.63 7.56 17.90
C VAL A 105 -12.91 8.25 18.35
N ARG A 106 -12.97 9.57 18.23
CA ARG A 106 -14.18 10.36 18.47
C ARG A 106 -14.33 11.42 17.40
N PHE A 107 -15.53 11.56 16.87
CA PHE A 107 -15.88 12.62 15.93
C PHE A 107 -16.64 13.74 16.64
N LYS A 108 -16.41 14.96 16.19
CA LYS A 108 -17.15 16.14 16.62
C LYS A 108 -17.53 16.99 15.41
N ARG A 109 -18.82 17.27 15.29
CA ARG A 109 -19.43 18.04 14.20
C ARG A 109 -19.30 19.55 14.41
N SER A 110 -19.62 20.31 13.36
CA SER A 110 -19.60 21.78 13.40
C SER A 110 -20.61 22.39 14.40
N ASP A 111 -21.72 21.71 14.66
CA ASP A 111 -22.73 22.08 15.67
C ASP A 111 -22.31 21.79 17.12
N GLY A 112 -21.14 21.18 17.31
CA GLY A 112 -20.62 20.80 18.62
C GLY A 112 -21.03 19.41 19.11
N HIS A 113 -21.94 18.71 18.40
CA HIS A 113 -22.27 17.32 18.69
C HIS A 113 -21.01 16.46 18.62
N SER A 114 -20.79 15.63 19.62
CA SER A 114 -19.66 14.69 19.69
C SER A 114 -20.18 13.28 19.82
N THR A 115 -19.62 12.36 19.04
CA THR A 115 -19.95 10.94 19.14
C THR A 115 -19.49 10.38 20.49
N GLN A 116 -20.00 9.19 20.79
CA GLN A 116 -19.34 8.32 21.76
C GLN A 116 -17.93 7.93 21.28
N LYS A 117 -17.13 7.37 22.19
CA LYS A 117 -15.80 6.86 21.87
C LYS A 117 -15.92 5.53 21.12
N PHE A 118 -15.36 5.47 19.92
CA PHE A 118 -15.28 4.24 19.13
C PHE A 118 -13.99 3.50 19.45
N CYS A 119 -14.09 2.19 19.70
CA CYS A 119 -12.94 1.30 19.92
C CYS A 119 -13.32 -0.16 19.60
N GLY A 120 -12.35 -1.07 19.69
CA GLY A 120 -12.51 -2.48 19.34
C GLY A 120 -12.06 -2.76 17.90
N ASN A 121 -12.51 -3.91 17.39
CA ASN A 121 -12.15 -4.39 16.06
C ASN A 121 -13.28 -4.10 15.07
N VAL A 122 -12.97 -3.33 14.04
CA VAL A 122 -13.88 -2.94 12.97
C VAL A 122 -13.19 -3.22 11.65
N ASN A 123 -13.89 -3.89 10.76
CA ASN A 123 -13.46 -4.01 9.37
C ASN A 123 -14.72 -4.11 8.51
N LEU A 124 -15.03 -3.02 7.80
CA LEU A 124 -16.23 -2.94 6.97
C LEU A 124 -16.16 -3.85 5.73
N LEU A 125 -14.98 -4.27 5.29
CA LEU A 125 -14.83 -5.24 4.19
C LEU A 125 -15.21 -6.67 4.62
N LEU A 126 -14.98 -7.00 5.89
CA LEU A 126 -15.27 -8.33 6.45
C LEU A 126 -16.63 -8.40 7.13
N SER A 127 -17.23 -7.25 7.40
CA SER A 127 -18.58 -7.13 7.93
C SER A 127 -19.48 -6.78 6.75
N PRO A 128 -20.02 -7.77 6.01
CA PRO A 128 -21.15 -7.48 5.14
C PRO A 128 -22.19 -6.86 6.07
N ILE A 129 -22.52 -5.58 5.83
CA ILE A 129 -23.68 -4.95 6.45
C ILE A 129 -24.83 -5.86 6.05
N SER A 130 -25.20 -6.75 6.96
CA SER A 130 -26.18 -7.77 6.66
C SER A 130 -27.47 -6.99 6.45
N GLU A 131 -27.95 -6.96 5.22
CA GLU A 131 -29.35 -6.64 4.91
C GLU A 131 -30.32 -7.59 5.65
N SER A 132 -29.82 -8.64 6.32
CA SER A 132 -30.63 -9.64 7.02
C SER A 132 -31.32 -9.20 8.33
N TYR A 133 -31.28 -7.91 8.70
CA TYR A 133 -32.05 -7.38 9.85
C TYR A 133 -33.09 -6.30 9.50
N LEU A 134 -33.42 -6.13 8.22
CA LEU A 134 -34.51 -5.24 7.81
C LEU A 134 -35.90 -5.88 7.90
N ASP A 135 -36.02 -7.22 8.04
CA ASP A 135 -37.31 -7.93 7.92
C ASP A 135 -37.81 -8.67 9.18
N SER A 136 -37.29 -8.38 10.38
CA SER A 136 -37.88 -8.95 11.60
C SER A 136 -38.79 -7.93 12.32
N PRO A 137 -40.13 -8.09 12.24
CA PRO A 137 -41.09 -7.18 12.87
C PRO A 137 -41.09 -7.24 14.42
N GLU A 138 -40.29 -8.11 15.04
CA GLU A 138 -40.24 -8.29 16.50
C GLU A 138 -39.31 -7.31 17.24
N ASN A 139 -38.54 -6.48 16.54
CA ASN A 139 -37.56 -5.57 17.17
C ASN A 139 -37.87 -4.07 16.96
N ALA A 140 -39.13 -3.71 16.73
CA ALA A 140 -39.54 -2.33 16.48
C ALA A 140 -39.40 -1.38 17.69
N ASP A 141 -39.22 -1.92 18.91
CA ASP A 141 -39.34 -1.15 20.15
C ASP A 141 -38.05 -1.05 20.98
N ARG A 142 -36.89 -1.43 20.40
CA ARG A 142 -35.57 -1.15 21.00
C ARG A 142 -34.90 -0.01 20.26
N PRO A 143 -34.35 1.01 20.97
CA PRO A 143 -33.47 1.98 20.34
C PRO A 143 -32.33 1.20 19.69
N ARG A 144 -32.27 1.24 18.36
CA ARG A 144 -31.23 0.61 17.53
C ARG A 144 -29.92 1.36 17.76
N ASP A 145 -29.29 1.14 18.91
CA ASP A 145 -27.94 1.62 19.24
C ASP A 145 -26.93 0.69 18.54
N TYR A 146 -27.06 0.55 17.21
CA TYR A 146 -25.99 -0.05 16.42
C TYR A 146 -24.83 0.93 16.52
N ASN A 147 -23.67 0.47 16.97
CA ASN A 147 -22.44 1.24 16.95
C ASN A 147 -22.09 1.54 15.49
N VAL A 148 -22.70 2.59 14.95
CA VAL A 148 -22.39 3.08 13.63
C VAL A 148 -21.02 3.73 13.75
N PHE A 149 -20.02 3.10 13.16
CA PHE A 149 -18.65 3.61 13.13
C PHE A 149 -18.50 4.72 12.08
N ALA A 150 -19.46 5.62 12.05
CA ALA A 150 -19.52 6.74 11.13
C ALA A 150 -20.26 7.90 11.79
N GLU A 151 -19.99 9.11 11.31
CA GLU A 151 -20.68 10.34 11.68
C GLU A 151 -20.79 11.22 10.44
N TYR A 152 -21.72 12.15 10.44
CA TYR A 152 -21.88 13.09 9.34
C TYR A 152 -22.26 14.48 9.82
N ASP A 153 -21.69 15.48 9.16
CA ASP A 153 -22.05 16.88 9.36
C ASP A 153 -22.91 17.33 8.17
N PRO A 154 -24.21 17.62 8.37
CA PRO A 154 -25.13 17.94 7.29
C PRO A 154 -24.78 19.25 6.60
N ILE A 155 -25.34 19.44 5.41
CA ILE A 155 -25.28 20.73 4.70
C ILE A 155 -26.10 21.75 5.49
N ASP A 156 -25.48 22.84 5.91
CA ASP A 156 -26.17 23.96 6.55
C ASP A 156 -27.07 24.67 5.52
N SER A 157 -28.39 24.58 5.71
CA SER A 157 -29.40 25.22 4.86
C SER A 157 -29.64 26.69 5.18
N GLY A 158 -28.91 27.25 6.15
CA GLY A 158 -29.00 28.67 6.53
C GLY A 158 -28.55 29.64 5.43
N TRP A 159 -29.04 30.89 5.50
CA TRP A 159 -28.68 32.00 4.60
C TRP A 159 -27.16 32.24 4.52
N ASN A 160 -26.45 31.98 5.62
CA ASN A 160 -24.99 31.99 5.68
C ASN A 160 -24.49 30.55 5.60
N SER A 161 -24.59 29.91 4.43
CA SER A 161 -24.23 28.50 4.25
C SER A 161 -22.80 28.25 4.73
N LYS A 162 -22.65 27.67 5.92
CA LYS A 162 -21.34 27.32 6.45
C LYS A 162 -20.85 26.06 5.76
N SER A 163 -19.54 25.98 5.60
CA SER A 163 -18.85 24.72 5.31
C SER A 163 -19.04 23.76 6.48
N SER A 164 -19.36 22.51 6.18
CA SER A 164 -19.37 21.43 7.18
C SER A 164 -17.93 21.07 7.59
N SER A 165 -17.76 20.66 8.84
CA SER A 165 -16.46 20.26 9.37
C SER A 165 -16.59 19.18 10.42
N ILE A 166 -15.74 18.16 10.33
CA ILE A 166 -15.63 17.10 11.33
C ILE A 166 -14.24 17.18 11.95
N GLU A 167 -14.23 17.40 13.26
CA GLU A 167 -13.06 17.25 14.12
C GLU A 167 -12.93 15.80 14.56
N THR A 168 -11.74 15.24 14.39
CA THR A 168 -11.43 13.88 14.78
C THR A 168 -10.38 13.90 15.87
N GLU A 169 -10.71 13.27 16.99
CA GLU A 169 -9.78 13.00 18.08
C GLU A 169 -9.45 11.51 18.10
N ILE A 170 -8.16 11.20 18.02
CA ILE A 170 -7.62 9.85 18.19
C ILE A 170 -6.80 9.86 19.46
N PHE A 171 -7.07 8.92 20.36
CA PHE A 171 -6.30 8.71 21.57
C PHE A 171 -5.82 7.27 21.63
N ILE A 172 -4.53 7.10 21.91
CA ILE A 172 -3.90 5.79 22.03
C ILE A 172 -3.06 5.78 23.30
N SER A 173 -3.36 4.85 24.20
CA SER A 173 -2.68 4.69 25.48
C SER A 173 -1.24 4.21 25.28
N ARG A 174 -0.32 4.67 26.13
CA ARG A 174 1.06 4.19 26.20
C ARG A 174 1.22 2.74 26.65
N ASP A 175 0.16 2.14 27.15
CA ASP A 175 0.20 0.75 27.63
C ASP A 175 0.75 -0.18 26.53
N GLU A 176 1.39 -1.27 26.92
CA GLU A 176 1.89 -2.25 25.96
C GLU A 176 0.73 -2.99 25.27
N LEU A 177 0.95 -3.38 24.01
CA LEU A 177 0.01 -4.25 23.31
C LEU A 177 0.16 -5.69 23.84
N PRO A 178 -0.94 -6.39 24.14
CA PRO A 178 -0.88 -7.82 24.43
C PRO A 178 -0.24 -8.60 23.27
N ALA A 179 0.45 -9.69 23.60
CA ALA A 179 1.13 -10.51 22.59
C ALA A 179 0.16 -10.96 21.48
N GLY A 180 0.54 -10.68 20.22
CA GLY A 180 -0.25 -11.04 19.03
C GLY A 180 -1.35 -10.06 18.66
N GLN A 181 -1.51 -8.93 19.36
CA GLN A 181 -2.41 -7.84 18.96
C GLN A 181 -1.64 -6.75 18.21
N SER A 182 -2.31 -6.11 17.25
CA SER A 182 -1.81 -4.95 16.52
C SER A 182 -2.84 -3.82 16.53
N LEU A 183 -2.35 -2.59 16.46
CA LEU A 183 -3.19 -1.42 16.22
C LEU A 183 -3.38 -1.25 14.72
N ASP A 184 -4.59 -0.85 14.34
CA ASP A 184 -4.92 -0.53 12.96
C ASP A 184 -5.97 0.56 12.94
N LEU A 185 -5.93 1.41 11.91
CA LEU A 185 -6.91 2.47 11.71
C LEU A 185 -6.99 2.87 10.25
N THR A 186 -8.19 3.02 9.72
CA THR A 186 -8.43 3.63 8.42
C THR A 186 -9.68 4.49 8.54
N LEU A 187 -9.51 5.79 8.37
CA LEU A 187 -10.59 6.76 8.40
C LEU A 187 -10.82 7.29 6.99
N VAL A 188 -12.08 7.43 6.60
CA VAL A 188 -12.49 7.94 5.29
C VAL A 188 -13.37 9.17 5.49
N TYR A 189 -13.06 10.24 4.77
CA TYR A 189 -13.79 11.50 4.82
C TYR A 189 -14.29 11.85 3.43
N THR A 190 -15.61 11.93 3.26
CA THR A 190 -16.20 12.06 1.93
C THR A 190 -17.16 13.24 1.89
N PRO A 191 -16.84 14.31 1.13
CA PRO A 191 -17.76 15.41 0.91
C PRO A 191 -18.98 14.97 0.10
N PHE A 192 -20.16 15.44 0.47
CA PHE A 192 -21.39 15.19 -0.26
C PHE A 192 -22.17 16.48 -0.53
N LYS A 193 -23.06 16.43 -1.53
CA LYS A 193 -23.89 17.55 -1.97
C LYS A 193 -25.35 17.14 -2.10
N ASP A 194 -26.23 18.12 -2.18
CA ASP A 194 -27.60 17.90 -2.65
C ASP A 194 -27.57 17.59 -4.14
N CYS A 195 -28.21 16.48 -4.54
CA CYS A 195 -28.17 16.03 -5.93
C CYS A 195 -28.74 17.07 -6.91
N ALA A 196 -29.75 17.84 -6.49
CA ALA A 196 -30.33 18.94 -7.27
C ALA A 196 -29.33 20.03 -7.69
N GLN A 197 -28.22 20.18 -6.96
CA GLN A 197 -27.19 21.20 -7.23
C GLN A 197 -25.94 20.63 -7.91
N THR A 198 -26.00 19.39 -8.41
CA THR A 198 -24.83 18.69 -8.95
C THR A 198 -24.98 18.30 -10.42
N ASN A 199 -23.84 18.13 -11.10
CA ASN A 199 -23.83 17.58 -12.45
C ASN A 199 -24.00 16.04 -12.38
N PRO A 200 -25.07 15.47 -12.96
CA PRO A 200 -25.33 14.03 -12.95
C PRO A 200 -24.28 13.21 -13.69
N GLU A 201 -23.42 13.82 -14.52
CA GLU A 201 -22.29 13.13 -15.14
C GLU A 201 -21.19 12.78 -14.15
N LYS A 202 -20.95 13.64 -13.15
CA LYS A 202 -19.84 13.52 -12.18
C LYS A 202 -20.25 12.96 -10.84
N TYR A 203 -21.51 13.15 -10.46
CA TYR A 203 -22.05 12.75 -9.17
C TYR A 203 -23.07 11.63 -9.33
N SER A 204 -23.16 10.76 -8.33
CA SER A 204 -24.18 9.72 -8.25
C SER A 204 -24.94 9.82 -6.93
N GLN A 205 -26.22 9.50 -7.00
CA GLN A 205 -27.12 9.53 -5.87
C GLN A 205 -26.87 8.31 -4.97
N LEU A 206 -26.84 8.57 -3.66
CA LEU A 206 -26.60 7.60 -2.60
C LEU A 206 -27.87 7.22 -1.84
N GLY A 207 -28.80 8.17 -1.71
CA GLY A 207 -29.99 8.09 -0.85
C GLY A 207 -30.39 9.48 -0.35
N PHE A 208 -31.67 9.70 -0.04
CA PHE A 208 -32.21 10.96 0.52
C PHE A 208 -31.75 12.26 -0.18
N ASP A 209 -31.74 12.27 -1.52
CA ASP A 209 -31.28 13.40 -2.36
C ASP A 209 -29.82 13.85 -2.10
N LYS A 210 -28.99 12.96 -1.53
CA LYS A 210 -27.55 13.19 -1.33
C LYS A 210 -26.73 12.50 -2.40
N CYS A 211 -25.70 13.21 -2.86
CA CYS A 211 -24.84 12.81 -3.96
C CYS A 211 -23.37 12.91 -3.57
N ILE A 212 -22.59 11.88 -3.91
CA ILE A 212 -21.12 11.89 -3.90
C ILE A 212 -20.60 11.73 -5.32
N ARG A 213 -19.30 11.88 -5.52
CA ARG A 213 -18.70 11.66 -6.84
C ARG A 213 -18.80 10.19 -7.24
N LYS A 214 -18.99 9.94 -8.53
CA LYS A 214 -19.07 8.58 -9.11
C LYS A 214 -17.82 7.75 -8.88
N GLU A 215 -16.66 8.41 -8.77
CA GLU A 215 -15.36 7.76 -8.55
C GLU A 215 -15.23 7.08 -7.18
N TYR A 216 -16.16 7.36 -6.26
CA TYR A 216 -16.23 6.77 -4.91
C TYR A 216 -17.35 5.74 -4.76
N MET A 217 -17.94 5.31 -5.88
CA MET A 217 -18.96 4.26 -5.90
C MET A 217 -18.32 2.95 -6.34
N CYS A 218 -18.62 1.86 -5.64
CA CYS A 218 -18.14 0.52 -5.94
C CYS A 218 -16.60 0.39 -5.94
N ASP A 219 -15.91 1.17 -5.12
CA ASP A 219 -14.45 1.17 -5.01
C ASP A 219 -13.91 0.35 -3.82
N LYS A 220 -14.83 -0.36 -3.13
CA LYS A 220 -14.61 -1.13 -1.89
C LYS A 220 -14.29 -0.27 -0.68
N ILE A 221 -14.52 1.04 -0.75
CA ILE A 221 -14.33 1.96 0.36
C ILE A 221 -15.69 2.48 0.77
N PHE A 222 -16.10 2.20 2.00
CA PHE A 222 -17.35 2.74 2.53
C PHE A 222 -17.17 4.23 2.87
N ASN A 223 -17.79 5.09 2.07
CA ASN A 223 -17.66 6.53 2.14
C ASN A 223 -18.69 7.22 3.03
N CYS A 224 -19.77 6.51 3.39
CA CYS A 224 -20.92 7.17 3.95
C CYS A 224 -21.57 6.45 5.12
N HIS A 225 -22.45 7.17 5.82
CA HIS A 225 -23.08 6.66 7.03
C HIS A 225 -24.16 5.62 6.65
N PRO A 226 -24.14 4.39 7.22
CA PRO A 226 -24.98 3.27 6.78
C PRO A 226 -26.50 3.53 6.92
N ASN A 227 -26.92 4.37 7.86
CA ASN A 227 -28.33 4.74 7.99
C ASN A 227 -28.80 5.79 6.96
N ILE A 228 -27.89 6.37 6.19
CA ILE A 228 -28.16 7.44 5.23
C ILE A 228 -27.99 6.93 3.81
N CYS A 229 -27.00 6.07 3.59
CA CYS A 229 -26.69 5.60 2.25
C CYS A 229 -25.84 4.34 2.25
N SER A 230 -25.78 3.76 1.06
CA SER A 230 -25.05 2.55 0.74
C SER A 230 -24.37 2.71 -0.62
N ASP A 231 -23.08 3.05 -0.62
CA ASP A 231 -22.26 3.16 -1.83
C ASP A 231 -21.83 1.80 -2.38
N GLU A 232 -21.67 0.79 -1.53
CA GLU A 232 -21.09 -0.52 -1.90
C GLU A 232 -22.10 -1.69 -1.99
N VAL A 233 -23.40 -1.47 -1.72
CA VAL A 233 -24.40 -2.57 -1.58
C VAL A 233 -24.87 -3.16 -2.93
N SER A 234 -24.95 -2.36 -3.99
CA SER A 234 -25.44 -2.81 -5.31
C SER A 234 -24.31 -3.07 -6.32
N CYS A 235 -23.10 -3.25 -5.83
CA CYS A 235 -21.92 -3.41 -6.67
C CYS A 235 -21.78 -4.88 -7.09
N VAL A 236 -21.84 -5.13 -8.40
CA VAL A 236 -21.49 -6.43 -8.96
C VAL A 236 -19.97 -6.54 -8.98
N TYR A 237 -19.38 -7.02 -7.88
CA TYR A 237 -17.99 -7.41 -7.90
C TYR A 237 -17.90 -8.77 -8.60
N ASP A 238 -17.30 -8.81 -9.78
CA ASP A 238 -16.87 -10.07 -10.34
C ASP A 238 -15.97 -10.76 -9.31
N ARG A 239 -16.34 -12.01 -8.95
CA ARG A 239 -15.65 -12.83 -7.93
C ARG A 239 -14.18 -13.14 -8.28
N PHE A 240 -13.79 -12.77 -9.49
CA PHE A 240 -12.43 -12.74 -9.97
C PHE A 240 -12.12 -11.29 -10.32
N PRO A 241 -11.19 -10.63 -9.62
CA PRO A 241 -10.55 -9.47 -10.20
C PRO A 241 -10.08 -9.92 -11.58
N LYS A 242 -10.48 -9.21 -12.63
CA LYS A 242 -9.58 -9.06 -13.77
C LYS A 242 -8.42 -8.25 -13.24
N ASP A 243 -7.59 -8.89 -12.41
CA ASP A 243 -6.25 -8.46 -12.23
C ASP A 243 -5.71 -8.49 -13.64
N ASP A 244 -5.55 -7.30 -14.18
CA ASP A 244 -4.68 -6.99 -15.30
C ASP A 244 -3.23 -7.30 -14.88
N THR A 245 -2.99 -8.44 -14.22
CA THR A 245 -1.68 -9.05 -14.01
C THR A 245 -1.05 -9.27 -15.37
N ALA A 246 -1.82 -9.63 -16.40
CA ALA A 246 -1.31 -9.64 -17.78
C ALA A 246 -0.77 -8.27 -18.20
N THR A 247 -1.51 -7.19 -17.99
CA THR A 247 -1.11 -5.82 -18.38
C THR A 247 0.03 -5.28 -17.48
N LYS A 248 0.01 -5.59 -16.18
CA LYS A 248 1.04 -5.18 -15.21
C LYS A 248 2.34 -5.95 -15.40
N VAL A 249 2.28 -7.25 -15.69
CA VAL A 249 3.44 -8.09 -15.98
C VAL A 249 4.02 -7.74 -17.34
N THR A 250 3.19 -7.45 -18.35
CA THR A 250 3.71 -7.00 -19.66
C THR A 250 4.34 -5.62 -19.57
N VAL A 251 3.75 -4.67 -18.84
CA VAL A 251 4.37 -3.36 -18.61
C VAL A 251 5.68 -3.50 -17.81
N GLY A 252 5.73 -4.35 -16.79
CA GLY A 252 6.96 -4.68 -16.06
C GLY A 252 8.03 -5.34 -16.93
N ALA A 253 7.65 -6.30 -17.78
CA ALA A 253 8.55 -6.96 -18.71
C ALA A 253 9.08 -6.00 -19.78
N VAL A 254 8.22 -5.17 -20.36
CA VAL A 254 8.61 -4.19 -21.40
C VAL A 254 9.53 -3.12 -20.80
N THR A 255 9.22 -2.61 -19.60
CA THR A 255 10.07 -1.60 -18.93
C THR A 255 11.43 -2.18 -18.54
N THR A 256 11.49 -3.43 -18.05
CA THR A 256 12.77 -4.11 -17.76
C THR A 256 13.57 -4.43 -19.01
N MET A 257 12.94 -4.85 -20.12
CA MET A 257 13.64 -5.05 -21.40
C MET A 257 14.23 -3.75 -21.94
N ILE A 258 13.47 -2.65 -21.89
CA ILE A 258 13.96 -1.32 -22.31
C ILE A 258 15.12 -0.86 -21.42
N LEU A 259 15.02 -1.03 -20.10
CA LEU A 259 16.09 -0.70 -19.15
C LEU A 259 17.36 -1.51 -19.44
N CYS A 260 17.23 -2.82 -19.63
CA CYS A 260 18.34 -3.71 -19.99
C CYS A 260 18.99 -3.31 -21.32
N PHE A 261 18.19 -2.93 -22.32
CA PHE A 261 18.70 -2.44 -23.60
C PHE A 261 19.49 -1.14 -23.45
N ILE A 262 19.00 -0.19 -22.65
CA ILE A 262 19.71 1.07 -22.37
C ILE A 262 21.04 0.77 -21.65
N ILE A 263 21.05 -0.12 -20.65
CA ILE A 263 22.27 -0.53 -19.94
C ILE A 263 23.26 -1.18 -20.93
N PHE A 264 22.79 -2.07 -21.79
CA PHE A 264 23.63 -2.74 -22.80
C PHE A 264 24.27 -1.75 -23.78
N VAL A 265 23.49 -0.80 -24.31
CA VAL A 265 24.00 0.27 -25.20
C VAL A 265 25.01 1.16 -24.48
N MET A 266 24.76 1.49 -23.22
CA MET A 266 25.70 2.26 -22.39
C MET A 266 27.00 1.49 -22.13
N CYS A 267 26.93 0.18 -21.88
CA CYS A 267 28.10 -0.69 -21.76
C CYS A 267 28.89 -0.74 -23.07
N LEU A 268 28.24 -0.92 -24.21
CA LEU A 268 28.90 -0.88 -25.52
C LEU A 268 29.55 0.48 -25.80
N TRP A 269 28.89 1.59 -25.42
CA TRP A 269 29.48 2.92 -25.54
C TRP A 269 30.72 3.07 -24.66
N ILE A 270 30.66 2.62 -23.40
CA ILE A 270 31.81 2.66 -22.48
C ILE A 270 32.95 1.80 -23.02
N CYS A 271 32.66 0.61 -23.54
CA CYS A 271 33.65 -0.28 -24.14
C CYS A 271 34.27 0.28 -25.43
N LYS A 272 33.46 0.96 -26.27
CA LYS A 272 33.94 1.72 -27.43
C LYS A 272 34.84 2.88 -27.01
N LYS A 273 34.47 3.60 -25.95
CA LYS A 273 35.24 4.74 -25.45
C LYS A 273 36.52 4.33 -24.72
N SER A 274 36.55 3.15 -24.10
CA SER A 274 37.73 2.63 -23.39
C SER A 274 38.73 1.94 -24.31
N GLN A 275 38.48 1.89 -25.63
CA GLN A 275 39.31 1.19 -26.63
C GLN A 275 39.66 -0.27 -26.26
N LYS A 276 38.87 -0.91 -25.39
CA LYS A 276 39.12 -2.30 -24.95
C LYS A 276 38.45 -3.35 -25.82
N LEU A 277 37.56 -2.96 -26.71
CA LEU A 277 37.03 -3.83 -27.76
C LEU A 277 37.82 -3.55 -29.03
N CYS A 278 38.76 -4.45 -29.36
CA CYS A 278 39.49 -4.47 -30.63
C CYS A 278 38.51 -4.76 -31.78
N TRP A 279 37.80 -3.74 -32.25
CA TRP A 279 36.95 -3.79 -33.44
C TRP A 279 37.67 -3.20 -34.68
N SER A 280 39.00 -3.13 -34.66
CA SER A 280 39.79 -3.00 -35.88
C SER A 280 40.14 -4.40 -36.39
N SER A 281 40.00 -4.64 -37.69
CA SER A 281 40.47 -5.84 -38.37
C SER A 281 41.99 -6.07 -38.24
N ASP A 282 42.73 -5.12 -37.67
CA ASP A 282 44.19 -5.18 -37.51
C ASP A 282 44.65 -6.03 -36.31
N CYS A 283 43.73 -6.61 -35.52
CA CYS A 283 44.07 -7.53 -34.41
C CYS A 283 43.83 -9.01 -34.72
N ALA A 284 43.42 -9.37 -35.94
CA ALA A 284 43.23 -10.75 -36.37
C ALA A 284 44.36 -11.24 -37.29
N GLY A 285 45.61 -10.93 -36.94
CA GLY A 285 46.81 -11.42 -37.62
C GLY A 285 47.83 -11.97 -36.62
N PRO A 286 48.49 -13.12 -36.90
CA PRO A 286 49.26 -13.88 -35.91
C PRO A 286 50.52 -13.20 -35.34
N ASN A 287 50.84 -11.97 -35.75
CA ASN A 287 52.10 -11.29 -35.40
C ASN A 287 51.92 -9.94 -34.68
N ALA A 288 50.76 -9.64 -34.09
CA ALA A 288 50.49 -8.35 -33.43
C ALA A 288 50.99 -8.23 -31.97
N CYS A 289 52.12 -8.88 -31.62
CA CYS A 289 52.86 -8.58 -30.39
C CYS A 289 54.37 -8.60 -30.69
N SER A 290 54.88 -7.51 -31.28
CA SER A 290 56.33 -7.32 -31.45
C SER A 290 56.70 -5.83 -31.39
N ARG A 291 56.87 -5.33 -30.15
CA ARG A 291 57.65 -4.14 -29.69
C ARG A 291 57.26 -2.76 -30.28
N PRO A 292 57.59 -1.61 -29.62
CA PRO A 292 58.86 -1.22 -28.97
C PRO A 292 58.63 -0.76 -27.49
N THR A 293 59.58 -0.44 -26.61
CA THR A 293 60.87 0.24 -26.70
C THR A 293 61.67 -0.08 -25.43
N SER A 294 62.98 -0.23 -25.59
CA SER A 294 64.03 -0.44 -24.59
C SER A 294 64.33 0.80 -23.72
N PHE A 295 64.59 0.59 -22.43
CA PHE A 295 65.47 1.42 -21.60
C PHE A 295 66.34 0.52 -20.70
N PRO A 296 67.63 0.86 -20.48
CA PRO A 296 68.61 -0.03 -19.87
C PRO A 296 68.69 0.17 -18.35
N GLY A 297 68.78 -0.94 -17.62
CA GLY A 297 69.14 -0.97 -16.20
C GLY A 297 70.27 -1.98 -16.02
N GLU A 298 71.46 -1.46 -15.78
CA GLU A 298 72.64 -2.16 -15.30
C GLU A 298 72.40 -2.80 -13.92
N ASP A 299 73.22 -3.81 -13.66
CA ASP A 299 73.59 -4.39 -12.37
C ASP A 299 72.59 -5.24 -11.57
N GLY A 300 72.98 -6.52 -11.46
CA GLY A 300 72.93 -7.22 -10.18
C GLY A 300 72.16 -8.54 -10.15
N GLY A 301 72.89 -9.66 -10.14
CA GLY A 301 72.43 -10.87 -9.43
C GLY A 301 71.99 -12.05 -10.30
N GLN A 302 72.97 -12.79 -10.80
CA GLN A 302 72.84 -14.19 -11.21
C GLN A 302 72.49 -15.11 -10.04
N GLY A 303 71.71 -16.17 -10.35
CA GLY A 303 71.62 -17.42 -9.57
C GLY A 303 70.19 -17.76 -9.15
N SER A 304 69.30 -18.25 -10.02
CA SER A 304 69.31 -19.55 -10.73
C SER A 304 69.60 -20.75 -9.82
N ASN A 305 68.56 -21.51 -9.49
CA ASN A 305 68.52 -22.98 -9.41
C ASN A 305 67.05 -23.41 -9.51
N ARG A 306 66.55 -23.72 -10.71
CA ARG A 306 66.51 -25.06 -11.32
C ARG A 306 65.48 -25.99 -10.64
N GLY A 307 64.28 -26.00 -11.20
CA GLY A 307 63.30 -27.08 -11.09
C GLY A 307 62.62 -27.24 -12.46
N VAL A 308 62.90 -28.33 -13.16
CA VAL A 308 62.28 -28.72 -14.44
C VAL A 308 61.46 -29.99 -14.19
N PRO A 309 60.71 -30.49 -15.19
CA PRO A 309 59.27 -30.40 -15.39
C PRO A 309 58.55 -31.69 -14.96
N THR A 310 57.24 -31.82 -15.17
CA THR A 310 56.58 -32.93 -15.91
C THR A 310 55.07 -32.80 -15.74
N ALA A 311 54.34 -32.77 -16.85
CA ALA A 311 52.89 -32.84 -16.90
C ALA A 311 52.40 -34.30 -16.76
N PRO A 312 51.22 -34.54 -16.15
CA PRO A 312 50.45 -35.73 -16.41
C PRO A 312 49.08 -35.40 -17.03
N MET A 313 48.60 -36.41 -17.72
CA MET A 313 47.62 -36.41 -18.79
C MET A 313 46.17 -36.62 -18.33
N LEU A 314 45.30 -36.29 -19.28
CA LEU A 314 43.91 -36.65 -19.46
C LEU A 314 43.62 -38.15 -19.22
N GLU A 315 42.64 -38.49 -18.37
CA GLU A 315 41.95 -39.79 -18.39
C GLU A 315 40.42 -39.58 -18.38
N VAL A 316 39.77 -40.35 -19.24
CA VAL A 316 38.34 -40.36 -19.56
C VAL A 316 37.72 -41.64 -19.02
N ALA A 317 36.54 -41.49 -18.41
CA ALA A 317 35.48 -42.47 -18.17
C ALA A 317 35.76 -43.67 -17.22
N VAL A 318 34.89 -43.87 -16.22
CA VAL A 318 33.74 -44.78 -16.25
C VAL A 318 32.96 -44.72 -14.92
N SER A 319 31.64 -44.87 -15.06
CA SER A 319 30.52 -44.83 -14.11
C SER A 319 30.57 -45.81 -12.93
N SER A 320 29.95 -45.42 -11.79
CA SER A 320 29.21 -46.31 -10.86
C SER A 320 28.42 -45.46 -9.82
N PRO A 321 27.45 -46.00 -9.06
CA PRO A 321 26.04 -46.09 -9.44
C PRO A 321 25.11 -45.22 -8.57
N VAL A 322 23.99 -44.83 -9.20
CA VAL A 322 22.66 -44.51 -8.66
C VAL A 322 22.56 -44.46 -7.12
N ALA A 323 22.58 -43.24 -6.58
CA ALA A 323 22.02 -42.92 -5.27
C ALA A 323 20.77 -42.06 -5.50
N ASP A 324 19.68 -42.79 -5.58
CA ASP A 324 18.29 -42.41 -5.68
C ASP A 324 17.87 -41.58 -4.45
N LYS A 325 17.90 -40.24 -4.52
CA LYS A 325 17.21 -39.34 -3.56
C LYS A 325 16.81 -38.00 -4.18
N ASP A 326 15.59 -37.61 -3.85
CA ASP A 326 14.91 -36.33 -4.08
C ASP A 326 14.00 -36.23 -5.32
N LEU A 327 13.14 -37.24 -5.51
CA LEU A 327 11.83 -37.00 -6.08
C LEU A 327 10.83 -36.68 -4.95
N PRO A 328 9.93 -35.70 -5.11
CA PRO A 328 8.88 -35.44 -4.13
C PRO A 328 7.97 -36.67 -3.98
N PRO A 329 7.38 -36.89 -2.79
CA PRO A 329 6.52 -38.04 -2.55
C PRO A 329 5.34 -38.08 -3.55
N SER A 330 4.92 -39.28 -3.93
CA SER A 330 3.76 -39.47 -4.80
C SER A 330 2.48 -38.96 -4.13
N TYR A 331 1.65 -38.28 -4.93
CA TYR A 331 0.43 -37.58 -4.54
C TYR A 331 -0.64 -38.48 -3.89
N ASP A 332 -0.55 -39.80 -4.07
CA ASP A 332 -1.47 -40.78 -3.48
C ASP A 332 -1.25 -41.03 -1.97
N SER A 333 -0.23 -40.43 -1.35
CA SER A 333 -0.07 -40.44 0.11
C SER A 333 -0.93 -39.38 0.83
N LEU A 334 -1.63 -38.50 0.09
CA LEU A 334 -2.42 -37.39 0.65
C LEU A 334 -3.89 -37.73 0.90
N PHE A 335 -4.34 -38.94 0.56
CA PHE A 335 -5.73 -39.36 0.76
C PHE A 335 -5.79 -40.74 1.42
N PRO A 336 -6.26 -40.87 2.67
CA PRO A 336 -6.50 -42.17 3.28
C PRO A 336 -7.56 -42.93 2.45
N GLU A 337 -7.26 -44.17 2.08
CA GLU A 337 -8.25 -45.15 1.62
C GLU A 337 -9.41 -45.15 2.64
N GLN A 338 -10.59 -44.72 2.22
CA GLN A 338 -11.81 -44.91 2.99
C GLN A 338 -12.05 -46.41 3.11
N SER A 339 -11.54 -46.99 4.21
CA SER A 339 -12.06 -48.23 4.73
C SER A 339 -13.57 -48.04 4.85
N ASN A 340 -14.32 -48.80 4.07
CA ASN A 340 -15.76 -48.76 4.03
C ASN A 340 -16.27 -49.93 4.89
N PRO A 341 -16.49 -49.78 6.22
CA PRO A 341 -17.25 -50.74 6.99
C PRO A 341 -18.70 -50.28 7.04
N ALA A 342 -19.39 -50.39 5.91
CA ALA A 342 -20.84 -50.50 5.89
C ALA A 342 -21.15 -51.82 5.19
N ARG A 343 -21.30 -52.90 5.97
CA ARG A 343 -22.62 -53.35 6.44
C ARG A 343 -23.32 -54.16 5.34
N SER A 344 -23.12 -55.47 5.46
CA SER A 344 -24.12 -56.54 5.27
C SER A 344 -24.83 -56.63 3.92
#